data_AF-B1WNX8-F1
#
_entry.id   AF-B1WNX8-F1
#
_cell.length_a   1.000
_cell.length_b   1.000
_cell.length_c   1.000
_cell.angle_alpha   90.00
_cell.angle_beta   90.00
_cell.angle_gamma   90.00
#
_symmetry.space_group_name_H-M   'P 1'
#
loop_
_entity.id
_entity.type
_entity.pdbx_description
1 polymer ?
#
loop_
_entity_poly.entity_id
_entity_poly.type
_entity_poly.pdbx_seq_one_letter_code
_entity_poly.pdbx_strand_id
1 'polypeptide(L)'
;MLRPQIISYCTKMAENNWENFLKNLGEWKGSFTKISPQGEILDSTLSIINLEGLENNKLIKFRLRRFGGNSYDETPTQDYEQDYRNLGRQIIFFETGTFSKGAFQLAPFAEFGSEFGFIKGDRRLRCVLLYDRQNEFSSITLIREFRRGSNAEERPQLTIDQLLGKWQGTAYTAYPDLRPTDKFDTSLEVKQIDNKTIEQKLSFSGTTLSSTAQIEENKLVFDKGDSPRQILLLPDGTSTNAPSKLELRKPFFLEVGWLVNENERQRLIRNYDATGAWSSSTLVIEHKVD
;
A
#
# COMPACT_ATOMS: atom_id res chain seq x y z
N MET A 1 -19.83 4.24 -30.31
CA MET A 1 -20.86 3.30 -29.80
C MET A 1 -20.12 2.07 -29.28
N LEU A 2 -19.80 2.03 -27.97
CA LEU A 2 -19.07 0.92 -27.35
C LEU A 2 -19.96 -0.33 -27.32
N ARG A 3 -19.42 -1.49 -27.69
CA ARG A 3 -20.18 -2.74 -27.87
C ARG A 3 -20.86 -3.17 -26.54
N PRO A 4 -22.11 -3.68 -26.55
CA PRO A 4 -22.86 -4.08 -25.35
C PRO A 4 -22.12 -5.07 -24.42
N GLN A 5 -21.28 -5.95 -24.99
CA GLN A 5 -20.46 -6.89 -24.23
C GLN A 5 -19.39 -6.21 -23.36
N ILE A 6 -18.80 -5.10 -23.82
CA ILE A 6 -17.81 -4.32 -23.06
C ILE A 6 -18.50 -3.66 -21.87
N ILE A 7 -19.71 -3.12 -22.07
CA ILE A 7 -20.50 -2.49 -21.00
C ILE A 7 -20.84 -3.51 -19.91
N SER A 8 -21.37 -4.68 -20.29
CA SER A 8 -21.71 -5.75 -19.33
C SER A 8 -20.51 -6.24 -18.52
N TYR A 9 -19.34 -6.32 -19.15
CA TYR A 9 -18.12 -6.76 -18.47
C TYR A 9 -17.59 -5.71 -17.48
N CYS A 10 -17.53 -4.45 -17.89
CA CYS A 10 -17.15 -3.34 -17.01
C CYS A 10 -18.11 -3.20 -15.82
N THR A 11 -19.42 -3.43 -16.00
CA THR A 11 -20.40 -3.44 -14.90
C THR A 11 -20.11 -4.54 -13.89
N LYS A 12 -19.88 -5.78 -14.34
CA LYS A 12 -19.56 -6.92 -13.45
C LYS A 12 -18.24 -6.71 -12.68
N MET A 13 -17.25 -6.09 -13.31
CA MET A 13 -15.97 -5.80 -12.64
C MET A 13 -16.05 -4.62 -11.66
N ALA A 14 -16.90 -3.63 -11.94
CA ALA A 14 -17.21 -2.57 -10.98
C ALA A 14 -18.00 -3.11 -9.76
N GLU A 15 -18.91 -4.07 -9.99
CA GLU A 15 -19.59 -4.83 -8.94
C GLU A 15 -18.58 -5.59 -8.07
N ASN A 16 -17.61 -6.30 -8.67
CA ASN A 16 -16.54 -6.97 -7.92
C ASN A 16 -15.69 -6.00 -7.08
N ASN A 17 -15.37 -4.80 -7.61
CA ASN A 17 -14.59 -3.81 -6.87
C ASN A 17 -15.37 -3.26 -5.65
N TRP A 18 -16.68 -3.07 -5.80
CA TRP A 18 -17.57 -2.70 -4.69
C TRP A 18 -17.62 -3.80 -3.63
N GLU A 19 -17.85 -5.06 -4.02
CA GLU A 19 -17.86 -6.21 -3.11
C GLU A 19 -16.54 -6.36 -2.34
N ASN A 20 -15.41 -6.15 -3.01
CA ASN A 20 -14.11 -6.16 -2.36
C ASN A 20 -13.93 -5.01 -1.37
N PHE A 21 -14.45 -3.82 -1.69
CA PHE A 21 -14.51 -2.70 -0.74
C PHE A 21 -15.32 -3.05 0.52
N LEU A 22 -16.43 -3.76 0.38
CA LEU A 22 -17.28 -4.15 1.53
C LEU A 22 -16.53 -5.03 2.56
N LYS A 23 -15.41 -5.66 2.20
CA LYS A 23 -14.55 -6.40 3.15
C LYS A 23 -13.89 -5.48 4.20
N ASN A 24 -13.90 -4.17 3.96
CA ASN A 24 -13.40 -3.14 4.88
C ASN A 24 -14.45 -2.63 5.87
N LEU A 25 -15.70 -3.10 5.81
CA LEU A 25 -16.75 -2.68 6.74
C LEU A 25 -16.35 -2.96 8.20
N GLY A 26 -16.86 -2.09 9.09
CA GLY A 26 -16.64 -2.17 10.53
C GLY A 26 -16.07 -0.89 11.12
N GLU A 27 -15.84 -0.96 12.42
CA GLU A 27 -15.18 0.09 13.19
C GLU A 27 -13.72 -0.27 13.43
N TRP A 28 -12.84 0.64 13.02
CA TRP A 28 -11.39 0.49 12.98
C TRP A 28 -10.76 1.55 13.87
N LYS A 29 -10.17 1.13 14.97
CA LYS A 29 -9.48 1.97 15.95
C LYS A 29 -7.99 1.94 15.68
N GLY A 30 -7.32 3.08 15.67
CA GLY A 30 -5.91 3.14 15.28
C GLY A 30 -5.29 4.53 15.41
N SER A 31 -4.22 4.79 14.67
CA SER A 31 -3.60 6.11 14.60
C SER A 31 -3.17 6.47 13.18
N PHE A 32 -3.08 7.76 12.89
CA PHE A 32 -2.40 8.32 11.71
C PHE A 32 -1.04 8.83 12.17
N THR A 33 0.04 8.15 11.76
CA THR A 33 1.40 8.47 12.15
C THR A 33 2.15 9.07 10.97
N LYS A 34 2.60 10.31 11.11
CA LYS A 34 3.40 11.00 10.09
C LYS A 34 4.87 10.63 10.28
N ILE A 35 5.50 10.21 9.19
CA ILE A 35 6.89 9.75 9.17
C ILE A 35 7.66 10.56 8.11
N SER A 36 8.89 10.96 8.42
CA SER A 36 9.78 11.68 7.51
C SER A 36 10.25 10.79 6.35
N PRO A 37 10.76 11.37 5.25
CA PRO A 37 11.41 10.59 4.19
C PRO A 37 12.60 9.74 4.67
N GLN A 38 13.12 9.99 5.87
CA GLN A 38 14.22 9.24 6.49
C GLN A 38 13.73 8.14 7.43
N GLY A 39 12.41 8.00 7.63
CA GLY A 39 11.83 6.99 8.51
C GLY A 39 11.63 7.42 9.96
N GLU A 40 11.81 8.71 10.28
CA GLU A 40 11.61 9.24 11.63
C GLU A 40 10.13 9.54 11.89
N ILE A 41 9.62 9.16 13.07
CA ILE A 41 8.24 9.49 13.47
C ILE A 41 8.20 10.97 13.88
N LEU A 42 7.36 11.75 13.20
CA LEU A 42 7.21 13.18 13.43
C LEU A 42 5.99 13.51 14.30
N ASP A 43 4.88 12.81 14.08
CA ASP A 43 3.63 13.02 14.80
C ASP A 43 2.76 11.76 14.74
N SER A 44 1.84 11.59 15.69
CA SER A 44 0.85 10.51 15.67
C SER A 44 -0.46 10.94 16.31
N THR A 45 -1.54 10.90 15.52
CA THR A 45 -2.90 11.25 15.99
C THR A 45 -3.77 10.01 16.10
N LEU A 46 -4.42 9.81 17.25
CA LEU A 46 -5.37 8.70 17.44
C LEU A 46 -6.60 8.90 16.55
N SER A 47 -7.18 7.80 16.07
CA SER A 47 -8.31 7.85 15.15
C SER A 47 -9.24 6.64 15.24
N ILE A 48 -10.52 6.87 14.91
CA ILE A 48 -11.50 5.82 14.68
C ILE A 48 -12.14 6.04 13.31
N ILE A 49 -12.10 5.00 12.48
CA ILE A 49 -12.80 4.95 11.19
C ILE A 49 -13.97 3.98 11.29
N ASN A 50 -15.17 4.44 10.97
CA ASN A 50 -16.32 3.58 10.73
C ASN A 50 -16.63 3.53 9.24
N LEU A 51 -16.84 2.32 8.75
CA LEU A 51 -17.43 2.04 7.45
C LEU A 51 -18.69 1.19 7.71
N GLU A 52 -19.85 1.82 7.58
CA GLU A 52 -21.15 1.19 7.85
C GLU A 52 -21.91 0.95 6.56
N GLY A 53 -22.38 -0.29 6.36
CA GLY A 53 -23.22 -0.67 5.24
C GLY A 53 -24.69 -0.41 5.51
N LEU A 54 -25.30 0.39 4.65
CA LEU A 54 -26.71 0.77 4.68
C LEU A 54 -27.38 0.32 3.37
N GLU A 55 -28.72 0.26 3.37
CA GLU A 55 -29.52 -0.09 2.18
C GLU A 55 -29.07 -1.40 1.51
N ASN A 56 -28.84 -2.45 2.29
CA ASN A 56 -28.26 -3.72 1.84
C ASN A 56 -26.89 -3.53 1.15
N ASN A 57 -26.00 -2.76 1.80
CA ASN A 57 -24.65 -2.44 1.35
C ASN A 57 -24.56 -1.68 0.01
N LYS A 58 -25.64 -1.00 -0.42
CA LYS A 58 -25.61 -0.10 -1.59
C LYS A 58 -25.18 1.32 -1.26
N LEU A 59 -25.16 1.65 0.02
CA LEU A 59 -24.67 2.91 0.56
C LEU A 59 -23.70 2.58 1.70
N ILE A 60 -22.49 3.13 1.64
CA ILE A 60 -21.54 3.08 2.75
C ILE A 60 -21.43 4.45 3.39
N LYS A 61 -21.73 4.52 4.69
CA LYS A 61 -21.45 5.69 5.50
C LYS A 61 -20.04 5.56 6.07
N PHE A 62 -19.14 6.44 5.62
CA PHE A 62 -17.80 6.59 6.14
C PHE A 62 -17.79 7.70 7.20
N ARG A 63 -17.16 7.43 8.33
CA ARG A 63 -16.88 8.44 9.36
C ARG A 63 -15.45 8.29 9.85
N LEU A 64 -14.71 9.38 9.88
CA LEU A 64 -13.37 9.48 10.46
C LEU A 64 -13.40 10.45 11.62
N ARG A 65 -13.03 9.96 12.79
CA ARG A 65 -12.81 10.74 14.01
C ARG A 65 -11.32 10.77 14.32
N ARG A 66 -10.77 11.94 14.63
CA ARG A 66 -9.39 12.09 15.12
C ARG A 66 -9.39 12.73 16.50
N PHE A 67 -8.48 12.31 17.35
CA PHE A 67 -8.40 12.72 18.75
C PHE A 67 -7.02 13.35 18.98
N GLY A 68 -7.02 14.58 19.51
CA GLY A 68 -5.79 15.35 19.74
C GLY A 68 -5.08 15.00 21.04
N GLY A 69 -5.78 14.39 22.00
CA GLY A 69 -5.18 13.86 23.22
C GLY A 69 -4.78 12.39 23.09
N ASN A 70 -4.54 11.77 24.25
CA ASN A 70 -3.99 10.41 24.35
C ASN A 70 -5.08 9.35 24.59
N SER A 71 -6.35 9.73 24.55
CA SER A 71 -7.48 8.82 24.76
C SER A 71 -8.53 8.91 23.66
N TYR A 72 -9.20 7.79 23.42
CA TYR A 72 -10.35 7.68 22.51
C TYR A 72 -11.68 8.07 23.15
N ASP A 73 -11.69 8.28 24.47
CA ASP A 73 -12.88 8.70 25.22
C ASP A 73 -13.05 10.22 25.23
N GLU A 74 -12.06 10.95 24.72
CA GLU A 74 -12.11 12.41 24.56
C GLU A 74 -12.98 12.84 23.37
N THR A 75 -13.39 14.10 23.35
CA THR A 75 -14.07 14.68 22.19
C THR A 75 -13.13 14.71 20.98
N PRO A 76 -13.54 14.18 19.81
CA PRO A 76 -12.73 14.26 18.59
C PRO A 76 -12.41 15.71 18.23
N THR A 77 -11.16 15.99 17.87
CA THR A 77 -10.73 17.29 17.32
C THR A 77 -11.16 17.45 15.86
N GLN A 78 -11.41 16.34 15.18
CA GLN A 78 -11.98 16.30 13.83
C GLN A 78 -12.99 15.16 13.75
N ASP A 79 -14.12 15.44 13.11
CA ASP A 79 -15.18 14.47 12.84
C ASP A 79 -15.71 14.72 11.42
N TYR A 80 -15.37 13.82 10.51
CA TYR A 80 -15.68 13.94 9.10
C TYR A 80 -16.55 12.75 8.67
N GLU A 81 -17.65 13.04 7.99
CA GLU A 81 -18.55 12.04 7.42
C GLU A 81 -18.65 12.18 5.91
N GLN A 82 -18.74 11.04 5.21
CA GLN A 82 -18.97 10.98 3.78
C GLN A 82 -19.76 9.72 3.42
N ASP A 83 -20.66 9.87 2.46
CA ASP A 83 -21.43 8.76 1.90
C ASP A 83 -20.83 8.30 0.56
N TYR A 84 -20.72 6.97 0.40
CA TYR A 84 -20.31 6.35 -0.85
C TYR A 84 -21.43 5.46 -1.40
N ARG A 85 -21.78 5.69 -2.67
CA ARG A 85 -22.65 4.79 -3.47
C ARG A 85 -21.92 4.18 -4.66
N ASN A 86 -20.70 4.64 -4.90
CA ASN A 86 -19.79 4.15 -5.92
C ASN A 86 -18.36 4.44 -5.45
N LEU A 87 -17.40 3.82 -6.13
CA LEU A 87 -15.98 4.07 -5.93
C LEU A 87 -15.44 4.96 -7.04
N GLY A 88 -14.51 5.84 -6.67
CA GLY A 88 -13.72 6.56 -7.66
C GLY A 88 -12.92 5.60 -8.53
N ARG A 89 -12.71 5.96 -9.80
CA ARG A 89 -11.93 5.12 -10.72
C ARG A 89 -10.46 4.98 -10.30
N GLN A 90 -9.98 5.82 -9.40
CA GLN A 90 -8.59 5.88 -8.95
C GLN A 90 -8.24 4.85 -7.87
N ILE A 91 -9.23 4.08 -7.40
CA ILE A 91 -9.06 3.06 -6.36
C ILE A 91 -9.45 1.68 -6.89
N ILE A 92 -8.59 0.69 -6.62
CA ILE A 92 -8.84 -0.73 -6.88
C ILE A 92 -8.73 -1.49 -5.56
N PHE A 93 -9.73 -2.31 -5.27
CA PHE A 93 -9.75 -3.32 -4.23
C PHE A 93 -9.54 -4.70 -4.84
N PHE A 94 -8.55 -5.41 -4.32
CA PHE A 94 -8.31 -6.82 -4.58
C PHE A 94 -9.30 -7.69 -3.82
N GLU A 95 -9.40 -8.95 -4.21
CA GLU A 95 -10.31 -9.91 -3.59
C GLU A 95 -10.10 -10.03 -2.06
N THR A 96 -8.91 -9.78 -1.52
CA THR A 96 -8.70 -9.79 -0.07
C THR A 96 -9.38 -8.63 0.67
N GLY A 97 -9.82 -7.58 -0.04
CA GLY A 97 -10.19 -6.28 0.52
C GLY A 97 -9.03 -5.29 0.62
N THR A 98 -7.80 -5.74 0.30
CA THR A 98 -6.62 -4.89 0.14
C THR A 98 -6.84 -3.94 -1.03
N PHE A 99 -6.34 -2.71 -0.98
CA PHE A 99 -6.56 -1.71 -2.02
C PHE A 99 -5.36 -0.82 -2.33
N SER A 100 -5.37 -0.26 -3.54
CA SER A 100 -4.46 0.80 -3.96
C SER A 100 -5.28 1.97 -4.49
N LYS A 101 -4.98 3.18 -4.01
CA LYS A 101 -5.61 4.44 -4.42
C LYS A 101 -4.52 5.47 -4.69
N GLY A 102 -4.65 6.29 -5.73
CA GLY A 102 -3.67 7.35 -5.96
C GLY A 102 -4.02 8.23 -7.14
N ALA A 103 -3.14 9.17 -7.48
CA ALA A 103 -3.33 10.00 -8.67
C ALA A 103 -3.41 9.13 -9.95
N PHE A 104 -4.19 9.57 -10.94
CA PHE A 104 -4.20 8.96 -12.27
C PHE A 104 -2.95 9.33 -13.08
N GLN A 105 -2.37 10.48 -12.78
CA GLN A 105 -1.37 11.10 -13.62
C GLN A 105 -0.39 11.86 -12.72
N LEU A 106 0.91 11.68 -12.97
CA LEU A 106 1.93 12.59 -12.48
C LEU A 106 1.84 13.89 -13.29
N ALA A 107 1.55 14.99 -12.62
CA ALA A 107 1.39 16.30 -13.24
C ALA A 107 2.49 17.27 -12.76
N PRO A 108 3.03 18.14 -13.63
CA PRO A 108 3.97 19.18 -13.21
C PRO A 108 3.37 20.10 -12.14
N PHE A 109 4.15 20.43 -11.11
CA PHE A 109 3.80 21.40 -10.05
C PHE A 109 2.57 21.04 -9.19
N ALA A 110 2.10 19.80 -9.26
CA ALA A 110 1.04 19.27 -8.41
C ALA A 110 1.65 18.39 -7.32
N GLU A 111 1.05 18.39 -6.13
CA GLU A 111 1.34 17.35 -5.15
C GLU A 111 0.92 15.99 -5.71
N PHE A 112 1.69 14.96 -5.37
CA PHE A 112 1.43 13.60 -5.82
C PHE A 112 1.40 12.66 -4.64
N GLY A 113 0.53 11.66 -4.68
CA GLY A 113 0.45 10.70 -3.61
C GLY A 113 -0.31 9.45 -3.97
N SER A 114 -0.03 8.39 -3.23
CA SER A 114 -0.73 7.11 -3.31
C SER A 114 -0.87 6.49 -1.94
N GLU A 115 -2.03 5.90 -1.71
CA GLU A 115 -2.41 5.15 -0.53
C GLU A 115 -2.47 3.66 -0.86
N PHE A 116 -1.89 2.86 0.02
CA PHE A 116 -1.81 1.41 -0.05
C PHE A 116 -2.45 0.86 1.21
N GLY A 117 -3.58 0.18 1.10
CA GLY A 117 -4.31 -0.36 2.24
C GLY A 117 -4.35 -1.87 2.24
N PHE A 118 -3.73 -2.48 3.24
CA PHE A 118 -3.76 -3.92 3.50
C PHE A 118 -4.84 -4.25 4.53
N ILE A 119 -5.43 -5.43 4.42
CA ILE A 119 -6.34 -6.00 5.41
C ILE A 119 -6.03 -7.48 5.61
N LYS A 120 -5.91 -7.90 6.86
CA LYS A 120 -5.81 -9.31 7.26
C LYS A 120 -6.52 -9.50 8.58
N GLY A 121 -7.62 -10.26 8.57
CA GLY A 121 -8.45 -10.48 9.76
C GLY A 121 -8.91 -9.16 10.38
N ASP A 122 -8.52 -8.95 11.64
CA ASP A 122 -8.87 -7.76 12.43
C ASP A 122 -7.81 -6.66 12.40
N ARG A 123 -6.86 -6.73 11.47
CA ARG A 123 -5.85 -5.70 11.23
C ARG A 123 -6.05 -5.04 9.87
N ARG A 124 -5.88 -3.73 9.83
CA ARG A 124 -5.53 -3.00 8.60
C ARG A 124 -4.24 -2.23 8.80
N LEU A 125 -3.49 -2.14 7.72
CA LEU A 125 -2.32 -1.28 7.61
C LEU A 125 -2.50 -0.46 6.35
N ARG A 126 -2.58 0.86 6.49
CA ARG A 126 -2.60 1.76 5.34
C ARG A 126 -1.37 2.64 5.36
N CYS A 127 -0.76 2.85 4.20
CA CYS A 127 0.42 3.67 4.07
C CYS A 127 0.21 4.64 2.92
N VAL A 128 0.38 5.93 3.17
CA VAL A 128 0.31 6.99 2.16
C VAL A 128 1.71 7.49 1.90
N LEU A 129 2.16 7.43 0.64
CA LEU A 129 3.42 8.01 0.18
C LEU A 129 3.10 9.34 -0.51
N LEU A 130 3.73 10.42 -0.05
CA LEU A 130 3.48 11.78 -0.53
C LEU A 130 4.73 12.39 -1.15
N TYR A 131 4.51 13.16 -2.21
CA TYR A 131 5.50 13.94 -2.94
C TYR A 131 5.04 15.39 -3.04
N ASP A 132 5.98 16.31 -2.91
CA ASP A 132 5.71 17.74 -3.03
C ASP A 132 5.58 18.21 -4.49
N ARG A 133 5.43 19.52 -4.69
CA ARG A 133 5.28 20.13 -6.03
C ARG A 133 6.56 20.11 -6.85
N GLN A 134 7.70 19.75 -6.25
CA GLN A 134 9.00 19.54 -6.88
C GLN A 134 9.23 18.06 -7.19
N ASN A 135 8.21 17.21 -6.96
CA ASN A 135 8.24 15.76 -7.08
C ASN A 135 9.23 15.10 -6.13
N GLU A 136 9.60 15.74 -5.02
CA GLU A 136 10.49 15.17 -4.02
C GLU A 136 9.68 14.43 -2.96
N PHE A 137 10.20 13.28 -2.52
CA PHE A 137 9.53 12.46 -1.54
C PHE A 137 9.45 13.20 -0.22
N SER A 138 8.23 13.56 0.20
CA SER A 138 8.01 14.58 1.23
C SER A 138 7.61 14.00 2.57
N SER A 139 6.76 12.98 2.59
CA SER A 139 6.36 12.33 3.84
C SER A 139 5.62 11.01 3.61
N ILE A 140 5.52 10.26 4.70
CA ILE A 140 4.75 9.02 4.80
C ILE A 140 3.67 9.23 5.85
N THR A 141 2.46 8.74 5.59
CA THR A 141 1.43 8.59 6.64
C THR A 141 1.15 7.11 6.82
N LEU A 142 1.62 6.55 7.93
CA LEU A 142 1.36 5.16 8.32
C LEU A 142 0.14 5.10 9.24
N ILE A 143 -0.85 4.31 8.85
CA ILE A 143 -2.15 4.22 9.51
C ILE A 143 -2.38 2.78 9.93
N ARG A 144 -2.26 2.54 11.24
CA ARG A 144 -2.28 1.20 11.85
C ARG A 144 -3.60 1.05 12.58
N GLU A 145 -4.40 0.08 12.17
CA GLU A 145 -5.80 -0.01 12.58
C GLU A 145 -6.17 -1.43 13.01
N PHE A 146 -7.08 -1.47 13.99
CA PHE A 146 -7.58 -2.68 14.64
C PHE A 146 -9.09 -2.67 14.61
N ARG A 147 -9.71 -3.82 14.37
CA ARG A 147 -11.15 -3.94 14.51
C ARG A 147 -11.54 -3.73 15.97
N ARG A 148 -12.57 -2.91 16.22
CA ARG A 148 -13.06 -2.67 17.59
C ARG A 148 -13.42 -4.00 18.28
N GLY A 149 -12.96 -4.14 19.52
CA GLY A 149 -13.21 -5.32 20.34
C GLY A 149 -12.34 -6.54 19.99
N SER A 150 -11.44 -6.43 19.03
CA SER A 150 -10.46 -7.48 18.74
C SER A 150 -9.26 -7.42 19.69
N ASN A 151 -8.55 -8.54 19.80
CA ASN A 151 -7.27 -8.66 20.50
C ASN A 151 -6.09 -8.61 19.50
N ALA A 152 -6.27 -8.00 18.34
CA ALA A 152 -5.22 -7.93 17.35
C ALA A 152 -4.12 -6.95 17.80
N GLU A 153 -2.87 -7.26 17.49
CA GLU A 153 -1.69 -6.54 17.98
C GLU A 153 -0.83 -6.03 16.81
N GLU A 154 -0.05 -4.96 17.03
CA GLU A 154 0.97 -4.52 16.08
C GLU A 154 2.08 -5.57 15.94
N ARG A 155 2.67 -5.64 14.75
CA ARG A 155 3.96 -6.30 14.58
C ARG A 155 5.08 -5.41 15.14
N PRO A 156 6.22 -5.99 15.53
CA PRO A 156 7.42 -5.22 15.79
C PRO A 156 7.84 -4.37 14.57
N GLN A 157 8.73 -3.41 14.79
CA GLN A 157 9.41 -2.71 13.71
C GLN A 157 10.06 -3.71 12.75
N LEU A 158 9.95 -3.44 11.46
CA LEU A 158 10.57 -4.29 10.45
C LEU A 158 12.10 -4.22 10.55
N THR A 159 12.74 -5.37 10.42
CA THR A 159 14.20 -5.52 10.42
C THR A 159 14.65 -6.30 9.19
N ILE A 160 15.94 -6.20 8.84
CA ILE A 160 16.51 -6.97 7.73
C ILE A 160 16.43 -8.47 8.00
N ASP A 161 16.75 -8.91 9.22
CA ASP A 161 16.75 -10.31 9.62
C ASP A 161 15.39 -10.99 9.35
N GLN A 162 14.30 -10.27 9.58
CA GLN A 162 12.95 -10.78 9.29
C GLN A 162 12.73 -11.05 7.80
N LEU A 163 13.37 -10.29 6.91
CA LEU A 163 13.25 -10.40 5.45
C LEU A 163 14.23 -11.41 4.82
N LEU A 164 15.33 -11.75 5.49
CA LEU A 164 16.32 -12.69 4.98
C LEU A 164 15.70 -14.07 4.70
N GLY A 165 16.13 -14.70 3.60
CA GLY A 165 15.67 -16.02 3.19
C GLY A 165 14.94 -16.01 1.85
N LYS A 166 14.21 -17.09 1.59
CA LYS A 166 13.45 -17.28 0.35
C LYS A 166 11.97 -17.05 0.62
N TRP A 167 11.32 -16.41 -0.34
CA TRP A 167 9.90 -16.13 -0.35
C TRP A 167 9.32 -16.64 -1.66
N GLN A 168 8.18 -17.32 -1.58
CA GLN A 168 7.40 -17.74 -2.74
C GLN A 168 5.99 -17.22 -2.60
N GLY A 169 5.42 -16.72 -3.68
CA GLY A 169 4.13 -16.05 -3.62
C GLY A 169 3.41 -16.01 -4.95
N THR A 170 2.27 -15.36 -4.91
CA THR A 170 1.44 -15.10 -6.08
C THR A 170 1.16 -13.61 -6.16
N ALA A 171 1.31 -13.06 -7.35
CA ALA A 171 0.96 -11.69 -7.70
C ALA A 171 -0.37 -11.62 -8.44
N TYR A 172 -1.13 -10.56 -8.16
CA TYR A 172 -2.40 -10.22 -8.77
C TYR A 172 -2.29 -8.80 -9.32
N THR A 173 -2.33 -8.61 -10.64
CA THR A 173 -2.21 -7.29 -11.28
C THR A 173 -3.54 -6.85 -11.85
N ALA A 174 -4.06 -5.73 -11.34
CA ALA A 174 -5.28 -5.09 -11.77
C ALA A 174 -4.99 -3.78 -12.50
N TYR A 175 -5.94 -3.35 -13.34
CA TYR A 175 -5.72 -2.28 -14.32
C TYR A 175 -6.80 -1.18 -14.23
N PRO A 176 -6.48 0.07 -14.59
CA PRO A 176 -7.41 1.20 -14.52
C PRO A 176 -8.67 1.03 -15.38
N ASP A 177 -8.58 0.25 -16.47
CA ASP A 177 -9.68 -0.06 -17.38
C ASP A 177 -10.58 -1.20 -16.87
N LEU A 178 -10.28 -1.77 -15.70
CA LEU A 178 -10.99 -2.86 -15.07
C LEU A 178 -11.07 -4.13 -15.92
N ARG A 179 -10.11 -4.35 -16.83
CA ARG A 179 -9.92 -5.64 -17.49
C ARG A 179 -9.56 -6.73 -16.45
N PRO A 180 -9.72 -8.03 -16.76
CA PRO A 180 -9.47 -9.09 -15.80
C PRO A 180 -8.06 -9.00 -15.20
N THR A 181 -7.96 -9.35 -13.93
CA THR A 181 -6.72 -9.36 -13.16
C THR A 181 -5.79 -10.48 -13.67
N ASP A 182 -4.53 -10.14 -13.92
CA ASP A 182 -3.50 -11.13 -14.22
C ASP A 182 -3.01 -11.78 -12.94
N LYS A 183 -2.71 -13.08 -13.01
CA LYS A 183 -2.19 -13.88 -11.90
C LYS A 183 -0.92 -14.60 -12.33
N PHE A 184 0.14 -14.48 -11.55
CA PHE A 184 1.41 -15.17 -11.80
C PHE A 184 2.19 -15.42 -10.52
N ASP A 185 3.07 -16.41 -10.56
CA ASP A 185 3.91 -16.74 -9.42
C ASP A 185 5.13 -15.83 -9.32
N THR A 186 5.59 -15.61 -8.10
CA THR A 186 6.75 -14.81 -7.77
C THR A 186 7.66 -15.55 -6.81
N SER A 187 8.97 -15.36 -6.94
CA SER A 187 9.93 -15.78 -5.91
C SER A 187 10.89 -14.64 -5.60
N LEU A 188 11.21 -14.44 -4.33
CA LEU A 188 12.20 -13.48 -3.87
C LEU A 188 13.20 -14.19 -2.98
N GLU A 189 14.48 -14.04 -3.27
CA GLU A 189 15.56 -14.46 -2.37
C GLU A 189 16.28 -13.21 -1.86
N VAL A 190 16.39 -13.06 -0.54
CA VAL A 190 17.11 -11.97 0.11
C VAL A 190 18.25 -12.58 0.91
N LYS A 191 19.48 -12.18 0.57
CA LYS A 191 20.69 -12.63 1.25
C LYS A 191 21.45 -11.43 1.79
N GLN A 192 22.02 -11.59 2.97
CA GLN A 192 23.04 -10.69 3.46
C GLN A 192 24.40 -11.24 3.03
N ILE A 193 25.15 -10.46 2.24
CA ILE A 193 26.47 -10.87 1.74
C ILE A 193 27.56 -10.50 2.76
N ASP A 194 27.38 -9.37 3.46
CA ASP A 194 28.23 -8.92 4.55
C ASP A 194 27.44 -8.03 5.52
N ASN A 195 28.10 -7.47 6.54
CA ASN A 195 27.45 -6.65 7.57
C ASN A 195 26.75 -5.39 7.05
N LYS A 196 27.03 -4.96 5.82
CA LYS A 196 26.52 -3.72 5.21
C LYS A 196 25.81 -3.94 3.89
N THR A 197 25.81 -5.14 3.34
CA THR A 197 25.33 -5.37 1.97
C THR A 197 24.33 -6.51 1.93
N ILE A 198 23.17 -6.25 1.30
CA ILE A 198 22.24 -7.29 0.90
C ILE A 198 22.24 -7.48 -0.62
N GLU A 199 21.91 -8.69 -1.04
CA GLU A 199 21.53 -9.04 -2.40
C GLU A 199 20.08 -9.51 -2.42
N GLN A 200 19.35 -9.07 -3.44
CA GLN A 200 17.98 -9.48 -3.70
C GLN A 200 17.89 -10.06 -5.10
N LYS A 201 17.22 -11.20 -5.21
CA LYS A 201 16.89 -11.83 -6.49
C LYS A 201 15.39 -12.03 -6.56
N LEU A 202 14.72 -11.23 -7.37
CA LEU A 202 13.28 -11.24 -7.57
C LEU A 202 12.95 -11.83 -8.94
N SER A 203 12.15 -12.90 -8.97
CA SER A 203 11.65 -13.52 -10.19
C SER A 203 10.14 -13.42 -10.28
N PHE A 204 9.63 -13.04 -11.45
CA PHE A 204 8.21 -12.94 -11.78
C PHE A 204 8.02 -12.99 -13.30
N SER A 205 6.96 -13.62 -13.78
CA SER A 205 6.59 -13.64 -15.21
C SER A 205 7.76 -13.99 -16.16
N GLY A 206 8.60 -14.97 -15.78
CA GLY A 206 9.77 -15.39 -16.55
C GLY A 206 10.97 -14.42 -16.52
N THR A 207 10.85 -13.28 -15.86
CA THR A 207 11.93 -12.30 -15.65
C THR A 207 12.58 -12.54 -14.29
N THR A 208 13.89 -12.32 -14.20
CA THR A 208 14.63 -12.32 -12.94
C THR A 208 15.46 -11.06 -12.84
N LEU A 209 15.23 -10.28 -11.78
CA LEU A 209 15.98 -9.08 -11.43
C LEU A 209 16.90 -9.41 -10.27
N SER A 210 18.16 -9.00 -10.37
CA SER A 210 19.11 -9.08 -9.25
C SER A 210 19.56 -7.67 -8.91
N SER A 211 19.57 -7.32 -7.63
CA SER A 211 19.99 -6.02 -7.14
C SER A 211 20.76 -6.15 -5.84
N THR A 212 21.60 -5.15 -5.56
CA THR A 212 22.38 -5.05 -4.35
C THR A 212 22.04 -3.73 -3.67
N ALA A 213 21.91 -3.75 -2.34
CA ALA A 213 21.69 -2.54 -1.55
C ALA A 213 22.63 -2.48 -0.36
N GLN A 214 22.96 -1.25 0.04
CA GLN A 214 23.64 -0.98 1.29
C GLN A 214 22.63 -0.88 2.44
N ILE A 215 22.97 -1.48 3.57
CA ILE A 215 22.24 -1.38 4.82
C ILE A 215 22.71 -0.12 5.54
N GLU A 216 21.78 0.78 5.79
CA GLU A 216 22.01 1.98 6.60
C GLU A 216 20.93 2.02 7.68
N GLU A 217 21.26 1.60 8.91
CA GLU A 217 20.32 1.54 10.04
C GLU A 217 19.00 0.81 9.70
N ASN A 218 17.90 1.55 9.55
CA ASN A 218 16.56 1.07 9.23
C ASN A 218 16.20 1.23 7.75
N LYS A 219 17.16 1.37 6.85
CA LYS A 219 16.91 1.50 5.41
C LYS A 219 17.90 0.71 4.55
N LEU A 220 17.44 0.37 3.35
CA LEU A 220 18.23 -0.23 2.28
C LEU A 220 18.37 0.79 1.16
N VAL A 221 19.61 1.12 0.79
CA VAL A 221 19.91 2.11 -0.24
C VAL A 221 20.35 1.40 -1.51
N PHE A 222 19.59 1.64 -2.59
CA PHE A 222 19.87 1.15 -3.94
C PHE A 222 20.39 2.33 -4.77
N ASP A 223 21.71 2.51 -4.74
CA ASP A 223 22.44 3.58 -5.46
C ASP A 223 22.89 3.15 -6.87
N LYS A 224 22.96 1.84 -7.11
CA LYS A 224 23.30 1.25 -8.41
C LYS A 224 22.06 1.12 -9.30
N GLY A 225 21.91 2.02 -10.27
CA GLY A 225 20.87 1.95 -11.32
C GLY A 225 20.43 3.33 -11.83
N ASP A 226 19.48 3.33 -12.77
CA ASP A 226 18.98 4.57 -13.42
C ASP A 226 18.06 5.42 -12.53
N SER A 227 17.67 4.91 -11.36
CA SER A 227 16.77 5.61 -10.43
C SER A 227 17.11 5.19 -9.00
N PRO A 228 17.92 6.00 -8.27
CA PRO A 228 18.23 5.75 -6.88
C PRO A 228 16.96 5.62 -6.05
N ARG A 229 16.91 4.58 -5.22
CA ARG A 229 15.75 4.26 -4.37
C ARG A 229 16.21 3.85 -3.00
N GLN A 230 15.32 4.03 -2.04
CA GLN A 230 15.50 3.51 -0.70
C GLN A 230 14.30 2.65 -0.31
N ILE A 231 14.56 1.59 0.45
CA ILE A 231 13.54 0.86 1.18
C ILE A 231 13.66 1.23 2.65
N LEU A 232 12.67 1.93 3.19
CA LEU A 232 12.60 2.18 4.63
C LEU A 232 11.94 0.98 5.32
N LEU A 233 12.48 0.59 6.47
CA LEU A 233 11.94 -0.40 7.38
C LEU A 233 11.27 0.33 8.54
N LEU A 234 9.95 0.21 8.60
CA LEU A 234 9.08 1.04 9.43
C LEU A 234 8.37 0.19 10.51
N PRO A 235 7.69 0.84 11.48
CA PRO A 235 6.87 0.14 12.47
C PRO A 235 5.83 -0.82 11.86
N ASP A 236 5.36 -1.76 12.69
CA ASP A 236 4.28 -2.69 12.34
C ASP A 236 4.59 -3.55 11.10
N GLY A 237 5.84 -4.00 10.97
CA GLY A 237 6.30 -4.84 9.86
C GLY A 237 6.25 -4.15 8.49
N THR A 238 6.21 -2.81 8.45
CA THR A 238 6.01 -2.06 7.19
C THR A 238 7.33 -1.82 6.47
N SER A 239 7.32 -1.89 5.14
CA SER A 239 8.39 -1.38 4.29
C SER A 239 7.85 -0.43 3.23
N THR A 240 8.60 0.61 2.85
CA THR A 240 8.26 1.48 1.71
C THR A 240 9.40 1.53 0.70
N ASN A 241 9.13 1.24 -0.56
CA ASN A 241 10.08 1.31 -1.68
C ASN A 241 9.60 2.37 -2.67
N ALA A 242 10.26 3.52 -2.67
CA ALA A 242 9.83 4.68 -3.43
C ALA A 242 11.05 5.47 -3.96
N PRO A 243 10.97 6.09 -5.15
CA PRO A 243 12.00 7.03 -5.60
C PRO A 243 12.11 8.21 -4.63
N SER A 244 13.32 8.70 -4.39
CA SER A 244 13.51 9.97 -3.67
C SER A 244 12.93 11.16 -4.45
N LYS A 245 12.88 11.05 -5.79
CA LYS A 245 12.29 12.04 -6.68
C LYS A 245 11.58 11.38 -7.86
N LEU A 246 10.39 11.88 -8.22
CA LEU A 246 9.68 11.44 -9.43
C LEU A 246 10.11 12.28 -10.62
N GLU A 247 10.67 11.61 -11.62
CA GLU A 247 11.09 12.25 -12.86
C GLU A 247 9.97 12.20 -13.90
N LEU A 248 9.71 13.33 -14.55
CA LEU A 248 8.81 13.37 -15.70
C LEU A 248 9.40 12.55 -16.85
N ARG A 249 8.53 11.95 -17.67
CA ARG A 249 8.91 11.16 -18.86
C ARG A 249 9.66 9.86 -18.57
N LYS A 250 9.72 9.41 -17.32
CA LYS A 250 10.26 8.11 -16.92
C LYS A 250 9.18 7.27 -16.23
N PRO A 251 9.08 5.97 -16.51
CA PRO A 251 8.19 5.10 -15.76
C PRO A 251 8.70 4.98 -14.32
N PHE A 252 7.77 4.82 -13.39
CA PHE A 252 8.09 4.59 -12.00
C PHE A 252 7.04 3.71 -11.34
N PHE A 253 7.36 3.30 -10.13
CA PHE A 253 6.43 2.58 -9.28
C PHE A 253 6.64 3.03 -7.84
N LEU A 254 5.57 2.93 -7.08
CA LEU A 254 5.53 3.10 -5.64
C LEU A 254 5.14 1.77 -5.01
N GLU A 255 5.87 1.34 -4.00
CA GLU A 255 5.63 0.05 -3.36
C GLU A 255 5.60 0.18 -1.83
N VAL A 256 4.64 -0.50 -1.22
CA VAL A 256 4.56 -0.71 0.23
C VAL A 256 4.52 -2.20 0.48
N GLY A 257 5.21 -2.67 1.51
CA GLY A 257 5.13 -4.03 2.01
C GLY A 257 4.67 -4.06 3.45
N TRP A 258 4.01 -5.15 3.84
CA TRP A 258 3.63 -5.46 5.21
C TRP A 258 3.96 -6.91 5.52
N LEU A 259 4.86 -7.10 6.49
CA LEU A 259 5.15 -8.40 7.08
C LEU A 259 4.04 -8.74 8.08
N VAL A 260 2.97 -9.35 7.56
CA VAL A 260 1.72 -9.65 8.28
C VAL A 260 1.99 -10.55 9.49
N ASN A 261 2.86 -11.54 9.32
CA ASN A 261 3.39 -12.40 10.38
C ASN A 261 4.79 -12.87 9.98
N GLU A 262 5.41 -13.76 10.76
CA GLU A 262 6.79 -14.21 10.52
C GLU A 262 7.01 -14.86 9.14
N ASN A 263 5.97 -15.47 8.58
CA ASN A 263 6.05 -16.27 7.36
C ASN A 263 5.12 -15.78 6.24
N GLU A 264 4.39 -14.67 6.42
CA GLU A 264 3.54 -14.07 5.38
C GLU A 264 3.88 -12.58 5.24
N ARG A 265 4.22 -12.19 4.02
CA ARG A 265 4.42 -10.82 3.62
C ARG A 265 3.49 -10.48 2.47
N GLN A 266 2.91 -9.29 2.51
CA GLN A 266 2.14 -8.74 1.40
C GLN A 266 2.84 -7.50 0.86
N ARG A 267 2.76 -7.29 -0.45
CA ARG A 267 3.29 -6.09 -1.11
C ARG A 267 2.24 -5.52 -2.05
N LEU A 268 2.09 -4.20 -2.04
CA LEU A 268 1.30 -3.49 -3.02
C LEU A 268 2.21 -2.59 -3.83
N ILE A 269 2.14 -2.71 -5.14
CA ILE A 269 2.89 -1.94 -6.10
C ILE A 269 1.90 -1.16 -6.96
N ARG A 270 2.11 0.14 -7.11
CA ARG A 270 1.35 1.00 -8.03
C ARG A 270 2.28 1.51 -9.12
N ASN A 271 2.00 1.15 -10.36
CA ASN A 271 2.86 1.39 -11.52
C ASN A 271 2.38 2.58 -12.33
N TYR A 272 3.34 3.38 -12.82
CA TYR A 272 3.12 4.52 -13.67
C TYR A 272 4.01 4.39 -14.90
N ASP A 273 3.43 4.60 -16.08
CA ASP A 273 4.18 4.54 -17.34
C ASP A 273 5.05 5.78 -17.57
N ALA A 274 5.78 5.81 -18.68
CA ALA A 274 6.64 6.94 -19.02
C ALA A 274 5.87 8.25 -19.26
N THR A 275 4.55 8.20 -19.53
CA THR A 275 3.73 9.42 -19.61
C THR A 275 3.36 9.95 -18.23
N GLY A 276 3.62 9.18 -17.17
CA GLY A 276 3.21 9.46 -15.80
C GLY A 276 1.79 8.99 -15.51
N ALA A 277 1.15 8.25 -16.42
CA ALA A 277 -0.19 7.73 -16.24
C ALA A 277 -0.15 6.44 -15.40
N TRP A 278 -1.08 6.29 -14.48
CA TRP A 278 -1.25 5.06 -13.71
C TRP A 278 -1.60 3.92 -14.67
N SER A 279 -0.76 2.88 -14.68
CA SER A 279 -0.86 1.78 -15.63
C SER A 279 -1.39 0.49 -15.00
N SER A 280 -1.05 0.22 -13.73
CA SER A 280 -1.56 -0.94 -13.00
C SER A 280 -1.33 -0.85 -11.49
N SER A 281 -2.00 -1.72 -10.74
CA SER A 281 -1.73 -2.01 -9.34
C SER A 281 -1.54 -3.51 -9.16
N THR A 282 -0.50 -3.92 -8.43
CA THR A 282 -0.17 -5.32 -8.19
C THR A 282 -0.16 -5.61 -6.69
N LEU A 283 -0.92 -6.61 -6.26
CA LEU A 283 -0.84 -7.21 -4.93
C LEU A 283 -0.01 -8.49 -5.02
N VAL A 284 1.06 -8.58 -4.24
CA VAL A 284 1.82 -9.81 -4.02
C VAL A 284 1.52 -10.33 -2.63
N ILE A 285 1.21 -11.63 -2.52
CA ILE A 285 1.13 -12.34 -1.25
C ILE A 285 2.19 -13.42 -1.30
N GLU A 286 3.20 -13.32 -0.44
CA GLU A 286 4.37 -14.19 -0.43
C GLU A 286 4.59 -14.80 0.95
N HIS A 287 5.02 -16.05 0.95
CA HIS A 287 5.30 -16.83 2.13
C HIS A 287 6.77 -17.21 2.20
N LYS A 288 7.33 -17.16 3.42
CA LYS A 288 8.70 -17.58 3.66
C LYS A 288 8.80 -19.09 3.45
N VAL A 289 9.85 -19.51 2.77
CA VAL A 289 10.14 -20.92 2.47
C VAL A 289 11.44 -21.27 3.16
N ASP A 290 11.40 -22.35 3.94
CA ASP A 290 12.55 -22.93 4.65
C ASP A 290 13.67 -23.37 3.67
#